data_AF-A0A847ZR74-F1
#
_entry.id   AF-A0A847ZR74-F1
#
_cell.length_a   1.000
_cell.length_b   1.000
_cell.length_c   1.000
_cell.angle_alpha   90.00
_cell.angle_beta   90.00
_cell.angle_gamma   90.00
#
_symmetry.space_group_name_H-M   'P 1'
#
loop_
_entity.id
_entity.type
_entity.pdbx_description
1 polymer ?
#
loop_
_entity_poly.entity_id
_entity_poly.type
_entity_poly.pdbx_seq_one_letter_code
_entity_poly.pdbx_strand_id
1 'polypeptide(L)'
;MTQQPQPNSFRTGPDERGLFGIYGGRFVAETLMPLILELEQAYKDAKADPSFQQELDGYLEHYVGRASPLYFAERLTEHLGGAKIYFKREDLNHTGAHKINNVLGQIMLARRMGKTRIIAETGAGQHGVATATACARFGLPCVIYMGEVDIARQMPNVFRMKLLGAEVIPAKSGSRTLKDALNEALRDWVANVEDTFYCIGTVAGPAPYPEMVRDFQSVIGNETKEQMLKREGRLPDSLVAAIGGGSNAMGLFHPFLDDKDVEIFGVEAAGHGIKTKTGHAASITGGKPGILHGNRTYLLMDDDGQIIEGHSISAGL
;
A
#
# COMPACT_ATOMS: atom_id res chain seq x y z
N MET A 1 24.05 -11.50 -23.14
CA MET A 1 23.15 -10.78 -22.23
C MET A 1 23.46 -9.30 -22.39
N THR A 2 22.62 -8.57 -23.13
CA THR A 2 22.72 -7.11 -23.18
C THR A 2 22.44 -6.58 -21.77
N GLN A 3 23.43 -5.99 -21.11
CA GLN A 3 23.20 -5.26 -19.86
C GLN A 3 22.13 -4.22 -20.14
N GLN A 4 20.99 -4.31 -19.44
CA GLN A 4 20.02 -3.22 -19.47
C GLN A 4 20.74 -1.99 -18.92
N PRO A 5 20.70 -0.84 -19.62
CA PRO A 5 21.33 0.37 -19.13
C PRO A 5 20.76 0.72 -17.75
N GLN A 6 21.63 0.91 -16.76
CA GLN A 6 21.17 1.37 -15.45
C GLN A 6 20.63 2.80 -15.58
N PRO A 7 19.46 3.11 -15.02
CA PRO A 7 18.93 4.46 -15.04
C PRO A 7 19.79 5.38 -14.16
N ASN A 8 19.80 6.68 -14.48
CA ASN A 8 20.49 7.69 -13.67
C ASN A 8 19.88 7.86 -12.26
N SER A 9 18.61 7.49 -12.11
CA SER A 9 17.91 7.43 -10.84
C SER A 9 16.84 6.34 -10.91
N PHE A 10 16.68 5.59 -9.83
CA PHE A 10 15.58 4.63 -9.64
C PHE A 10 14.33 5.29 -9.05
N ARG A 11 14.39 6.59 -8.76
CA ARG A 11 13.27 7.41 -8.27
C ARG A 11 12.53 8.12 -9.41
N THR A 12 12.96 7.94 -10.66
CA THR A 12 12.17 8.36 -11.82
C THR A 12 10.83 7.64 -11.77
N GLY A 13 9.74 8.41 -11.85
CA GLY A 13 8.38 7.90 -11.88
C GLY A 13 8.10 7.00 -13.09
N PRO A 14 6.86 6.52 -13.24
CA PRO A 14 6.47 5.72 -14.38
C PRO A 14 6.56 6.53 -15.68
N ASP A 15 6.55 5.85 -16.83
CA ASP A 15 6.34 6.49 -18.14
C ASP A 15 4.92 7.08 -18.26
N GLU A 16 4.63 7.76 -19.36
CA GLU A 16 3.31 8.37 -19.63
C GLU A 16 2.14 7.37 -19.64
N ARG A 17 2.44 6.07 -19.80
CA ARG A 17 1.45 4.99 -19.77
C ARG A 17 1.29 4.41 -18.37
N GLY A 18 2.01 4.94 -17.38
CA GLY A 18 2.00 4.45 -16.01
C GLY A 18 2.89 3.22 -15.79
N LEU A 19 3.87 2.97 -16.66
CA LEU A 19 4.74 1.79 -16.58
C LEU A 19 6.10 2.08 -15.93
N PHE A 20 6.53 1.18 -15.04
CA PHE A 20 7.91 1.04 -14.59
C PHE A 20 8.55 -0.11 -15.36
N GLY A 21 9.22 0.20 -16.47
CA GLY A 21 9.67 -0.80 -17.42
C GLY A 21 8.47 -1.54 -18.03
N ILE A 22 8.27 -2.81 -17.68
CA ILE A 22 7.11 -3.60 -18.13
C ILE A 22 5.96 -3.64 -17.12
N TYR A 23 6.18 -3.22 -15.86
CA TYR A 23 5.23 -3.33 -14.75
C TYR A 23 4.38 -2.08 -14.59
N GLY A 24 3.23 -2.16 -13.93
CA GLY A 24 2.30 -1.03 -13.77
C GLY A 24 1.28 -0.97 -14.89
N GLY A 25 1.03 0.22 -15.44
CA GLY A 25 0.10 0.45 -16.54
C GLY A 25 -1.35 0.67 -16.10
N ARG A 26 -2.26 0.70 -17.08
CA ARG A 26 -3.71 0.87 -16.89
C ARG A 26 -4.46 -0.24 -17.61
N PHE A 27 -4.56 -1.40 -16.98
CA PHE A 27 -5.23 -2.58 -17.53
C PHE A 27 -6.65 -2.72 -16.98
N VAL A 28 -7.47 -1.69 -17.19
CA VAL A 28 -8.86 -1.62 -16.69
C VAL A 28 -9.86 -1.61 -17.85
N ALA A 29 -11.14 -1.78 -17.52
CA ALA A 29 -12.22 -1.56 -18.47
C ALA A 29 -12.23 -0.10 -18.95
N GLU A 30 -12.61 0.12 -20.22
CA GLU A 30 -12.69 1.45 -20.83
C GLU A 30 -13.58 2.41 -20.03
N THR A 31 -14.63 1.89 -19.40
CA THR A 31 -15.55 2.66 -18.54
C THR A 31 -14.88 3.30 -17.32
N LEU A 32 -13.74 2.78 -16.84
CA LEU A 32 -12.98 3.35 -15.73
C LEU A 32 -11.90 4.34 -16.18
N MET A 33 -11.57 4.38 -17.48
CA MET A 33 -10.47 5.21 -17.98
C MET A 33 -10.68 6.71 -17.72
N PRO A 34 -11.87 7.31 -17.96
CA PRO A 34 -12.08 8.73 -17.67
C PRO A 34 -11.83 9.06 -16.20
N LEU A 35 -12.30 8.22 -15.28
CA LEU A 35 -12.15 8.42 -13.84
C LEU A 35 -10.71 8.27 -13.37
N ILE A 36 -9.96 7.32 -13.96
CA ILE A 36 -8.52 7.16 -13.69
C ILE A 36 -7.72 8.35 -14.20
N LEU A 37 -8.06 8.91 -15.35
CA LEU A 37 -7.41 10.11 -15.90
C LEU A 37 -7.74 11.34 -15.06
N GLU A 38 -8.98 11.48 -14.59
CA GLU A 38 -9.39 12.53 -13.64
C GLU A 38 -8.60 12.42 -12.33
N LEU A 39 -8.48 11.21 -11.78
CA LEU A 39 -7.67 10.94 -10.59
C LEU A 39 -6.20 11.30 -10.80
N GLU A 40 -5.63 10.93 -11.95
CA GLU A 40 -4.25 11.26 -12.30
C GLU A 40 -4.03 12.77 -12.34
N GLN A 41 -4.94 13.51 -12.98
CA GLN A 41 -4.83 14.96 -13.06
C GLN A 41 -4.97 15.60 -11.68
N ALA A 42 -5.98 15.20 -10.91
CA ALA A 42 -6.17 15.71 -9.56
C ALA A 42 -4.95 15.44 -8.66
N TYR A 43 -4.35 14.26 -8.79
CA TYR A 43 -3.13 13.91 -8.06
C TYR A 43 -1.92 14.75 -8.49
N LYS A 44 -1.72 14.97 -9.80
CA LYS A 44 -0.66 15.86 -10.31
C LYS A 44 -0.83 17.29 -9.80
N ASP A 45 -2.06 17.80 -9.82
CA ASP A 45 -2.39 19.14 -9.32
C ASP A 45 -2.14 19.24 -7.81
N ALA A 46 -2.55 18.23 -7.03
CA ALA A 46 -2.29 18.18 -5.60
C ALA A 46 -0.79 18.11 -5.27
N LYS A 47 -0.01 17.35 -6.04
CA LYS A 47 1.44 17.23 -5.88
C LYS A 47 2.17 18.55 -6.20
N ALA A 48 1.65 19.35 -7.12
CA ALA A 48 2.19 20.65 -7.48
C ALA A 48 1.74 21.79 -6.54
N ASP A 49 0.76 21.55 -5.68
CA ASP A 49 0.14 22.53 -4.80
C ASP A 49 0.73 22.47 -3.37
N PRO A 50 1.54 23.45 -2.95
CA PRO A 50 2.14 23.45 -1.61
C PRO A 50 1.11 23.45 -0.47
N SER A 51 -0.09 23.98 -0.70
CA SER A 51 -1.14 24.02 0.33
C SER A 51 -1.69 22.63 0.63
N PHE A 52 -1.74 21.74 -0.37
CA PHE A 52 -2.13 20.33 -0.17
C PHE A 52 -1.12 19.61 0.71
N GLN A 53 0.18 19.79 0.43
CA GLN A 53 1.24 19.19 1.23
C GLN A 53 1.24 19.75 2.66
N GLN A 54 1.06 21.07 2.82
CA GLN A 54 0.98 21.69 4.14
C GLN A 54 -0.21 21.17 4.96
N GLU A 55 -1.38 21.01 4.34
CA GLU A 55 -2.54 20.43 5.02
C GLU A 55 -2.29 18.96 5.40
N LEU A 56 -1.69 18.18 4.50
CA LEU A 56 -1.37 16.77 4.75
C LEU A 56 -0.36 16.65 5.89
N ASP A 57 0.71 17.45 5.88
CA ASP A 57 1.72 17.49 6.93
C ASP A 57 1.11 17.86 8.29
N GLY A 58 0.16 18.81 8.31
CA GLY A 58 -0.60 19.15 9.53
C GLY A 58 -1.40 17.97 10.10
N TYR A 59 -2.04 17.16 9.25
CA TYR A 59 -2.70 15.93 9.71
C TYR A 59 -1.70 14.84 10.12
N LEU A 60 -0.61 14.68 9.38
CA LEU A 60 0.43 13.71 9.73
C LEU A 60 1.03 14.04 11.11
N GLU A 61 1.32 15.31 11.39
CA GLU A 61 1.87 15.73 12.67
C GLU A 61 0.83 15.60 13.80
N HIS A 62 -0.33 16.26 13.67
CA HIS A 62 -1.23 16.46 14.81
C HIS A 62 -2.34 15.41 14.94
N TYR A 63 -2.69 14.72 13.86
CA TYR A 63 -3.74 13.69 13.88
C TYR A 63 -3.15 12.28 13.88
N VAL A 64 -2.09 12.03 13.11
CA VAL A 64 -1.40 10.73 13.09
C VAL A 64 -0.37 10.60 14.21
N GLY A 65 0.33 11.67 14.55
CA GLY A 65 1.41 11.67 15.55
C GLY A 65 2.81 11.45 14.96
N ARG A 66 3.03 11.89 13.72
CA ARG A 66 4.35 11.83 13.05
C ARG A 66 5.28 12.95 13.58
N ALA A 67 6.61 12.82 13.49
CA ALA A 67 7.37 11.69 12.95
C ALA A 67 7.33 10.45 13.86
N SER A 68 7.17 9.26 13.27
CA SER A 68 7.21 8.03 14.05
C SER A 68 8.64 7.78 14.57
N PRO A 69 8.85 7.31 15.80
CA PRO A 69 10.20 7.11 16.33
C PRO A 69 11.03 6.08 15.54
N LEU A 70 12.35 6.28 15.50
CA LEU A 70 13.32 5.25 15.17
C LEU A 70 13.92 4.70 16.47
N TYR A 71 13.63 3.45 16.80
CA TYR A 71 13.98 2.83 18.08
C TYR A 71 15.13 1.84 17.92
N PHE A 72 16.20 2.00 18.71
CA PHE A 72 17.30 1.04 18.76
C PHE A 72 16.89 -0.19 19.59
N ALA A 73 16.87 -1.35 18.95
CA ALA A 73 16.48 -2.62 19.57
C ALA A 73 17.70 -3.33 20.18
N GLU A 74 18.18 -2.82 21.31
CA GLU A 74 19.40 -3.28 22.01
C GLU A 74 19.39 -4.79 22.28
N ARG A 75 18.31 -5.32 22.88
CA ARG A 75 18.20 -6.75 23.22
C ARG A 75 18.23 -7.67 22.00
N LEU A 76 17.64 -7.23 20.88
CA LEU A 76 17.64 -8.03 19.65
C LEU A 76 19.01 -7.98 18.97
N THR A 77 19.65 -6.81 19.00
CA THR A 77 21.03 -6.61 18.54
C THR A 77 21.99 -7.53 19.30
N GLU A 78 21.91 -7.56 20.63
CA GLU A 78 22.69 -8.45 21.49
C GLU A 78 22.41 -9.92 21.21
N HIS A 79 21.13 -10.28 21.07
CA HIS A 79 20.72 -11.67 20.82
C HIS A 79 21.25 -12.22 19.50
N LEU A 80 21.24 -11.43 18.43
CA LEU A 80 21.75 -11.84 17.12
C LEU A 80 23.27 -11.72 17.02
N GLY A 81 23.92 -10.95 17.90
CA GLY A 81 25.38 -10.79 17.96
C GLY A 81 26.01 -10.17 16.71
N GLY A 82 25.21 -9.50 15.88
CA GLY A 82 25.59 -9.00 14.56
C GLY A 82 25.27 -7.52 14.38
N ALA A 83 24.39 -7.22 13.41
CA ALA A 83 24.04 -5.85 13.07
C ALA A 83 23.31 -5.12 14.20
N LYS A 84 23.50 -3.78 14.28
CA LYS A 84 22.62 -2.91 15.07
C LYS A 84 21.23 -2.86 14.44
N ILE A 85 20.19 -3.14 15.22
CA ILE A 85 18.82 -3.20 14.70
C ILE A 85 18.04 -1.97 15.15
N TYR A 86 17.41 -1.32 14.18
CA TYR A 86 16.52 -0.20 14.39
C TYR A 86 15.11 -0.53 13.90
N PHE A 87 14.11 -0.20 14.71
CA PHE A 87 12.70 -0.29 14.33
C PHE A 87 12.16 1.10 13.99
N LYS A 88 11.70 1.27 12.75
CA LYS A 88 10.89 2.43 12.35
C LYS A 88 9.46 2.20 12.82
N ARG A 89 9.03 2.94 13.84
CA ARG A 89 7.85 2.63 14.68
C ARG A 89 6.51 3.06 14.08
N GLU A 90 6.19 2.62 12.87
CA GLU A 90 4.88 2.87 12.24
C GLU A 90 3.71 2.20 12.97
N ASP A 91 3.99 1.27 13.89
CA ASP A 91 3.02 0.68 14.81
C ASP A 91 2.42 1.70 15.80
N LEU A 92 3.12 2.83 16.03
CA LEU A 92 2.68 3.90 16.94
C LEU A 92 1.80 4.95 16.27
N ASN A 93 1.64 4.90 14.95
CA ASN A 93 0.77 5.82 14.24
C ASN A 93 -0.68 5.68 14.75
N HIS A 94 -1.46 6.77 14.67
CA HIS A 94 -2.90 6.64 14.81
C HIS A 94 -3.45 5.53 13.90
N THR A 95 -4.40 4.73 14.41
CA THR A 95 -4.89 3.45 13.82
C THR A 95 -3.96 2.23 13.93
N GLY A 96 -2.69 2.42 14.30
CA GLY A 96 -1.74 1.34 14.65
C GLY A 96 -0.95 0.74 13.50
N ALA A 97 -0.89 1.41 12.34
CA ALA A 97 -0.12 0.95 11.18
C ALA A 97 0.26 2.11 10.23
N HIS A 98 1.10 1.81 9.23
CA HIS A 98 1.49 2.74 8.17
C HIS A 98 0.33 3.13 7.22
N LYS A 99 -0.80 2.41 7.23
CA LYS A 99 -1.88 2.60 6.26
C LYS A 99 -2.50 3.99 6.31
N ILE A 100 -2.54 4.62 7.48
CA ILE A 100 -3.14 5.95 7.66
C ILE A 100 -2.46 7.05 6.84
N ASN A 101 -1.14 6.93 6.57
CA ASN A 101 -0.41 7.90 5.74
C ASN A 101 -1.02 8.00 4.34
N ASN A 102 -1.20 6.84 3.70
CA ASN A 102 -1.81 6.72 2.37
C ASN A 102 -3.28 7.15 2.37
N VAL A 103 -4.03 6.69 3.37
CA VAL A 103 -5.47 6.97 3.45
C VAL A 103 -5.71 8.48 3.55
N LEU A 104 -5.00 9.20 4.41
CA LEU A 104 -5.20 10.65 4.54
C LEU A 104 -4.97 11.38 3.20
N GLY A 105 -3.86 11.08 2.51
CA GLY A 105 -3.58 11.65 1.20
C GLY A 105 -4.69 11.36 0.19
N GLN A 106 -5.17 10.13 0.11
CA GLN A 106 -6.24 9.75 -0.81
C GLN A 106 -7.60 10.37 -0.44
N ILE A 107 -7.95 10.45 0.85
CA ILE A 107 -9.23 11.06 1.28
C ILE A 107 -9.21 12.57 1.05
N MET A 108 -8.08 13.24 1.29
CA MET A 108 -7.92 14.64 0.91
C MET A 108 -8.08 14.84 -0.59
N LEU A 109 -7.51 13.94 -1.40
CA LEU A 109 -7.67 13.98 -2.85
C LEU A 109 -9.13 13.75 -3.28
N ALA A 110 -9.82 12.78 -2.68
CA ALA A 110 -11.25 12.53 -2.91
C ALA A 110 -12.10 13.78 -2.64
N ARG A 111 -11.81 14.48 -1.53
CA ARG A 111 -12.49 15.76 -1.20
C ARG A 111 -12.20 16.85 -2.23
N ARG A 112 -10.95 16.97 -2.70
CA ARG A 112 -10.57 17.93 -3.77
C ARG A 112 -11.28 17.63 -5.09
N MET A 113 -11.49 16.36 -5.40
CA MET A 113 -12.26 15.89 -6.56
C MET A 113 -13.79 16.01 -6.37
N GLY A 114 -14.26 16.48 -5.20
CA GLY A 114 -15.69 16.60 -4.91
C GLY A 114 -16.42 15.26 -4.72
N LYS A 115 -15.69 14.16 -4.53
CA LYS A 115 -16.29 12.84 -4.28
C LYS A 115 -16.89 12.78 -2.88
N THR A 116 -18.10 12.25 -2.78
CA THR A 116 -18.92 12.26 -1.56
C THR A 116 -19.01 10.90 -0.90
N ARG A 117 -18.59 9.83 -1.58
CA ARG A 117 -18.62 8.45 -1.08
C ARG A 117 -17.27 7.78 -1.24
N ILE A 118 -16.85 7.01 -0.24
CA ILE A 118 -15.58 6.28 -0.24
C ILE A 118 -15.84 4.78 -0.21
N ILE A 119 -15.15 4.05 -1.09
CA ILE A 119 -15.05 2.60 -1.03
C ILE A 119 -13.61 2.16 -0.84
N ALA A 120 -13.39 1.05 -0.16
CA ALA A 120 -12.08 0.41 -0.05
C ALA A 120 -12.21 -1.10 0.16
N GLU A 121 -11.12 -1.82 -0.04
CA GLU A 121 -10.98 -3.25 0.17
C GLU A 121 -10.11 -3.56 1.40
N THR A 122 -10.33 -4.66 2.09
CA THR A 122 -9.41 -5.07 3.17
C THR A 122 -9.36 -6.57 3.39
N GLY A 123 -8.18 -7.05 3.82
CA GLY A 123 -7.93 -8.42 4.25
C GLY A 123 -7.74 -8.45 5.77
N ALA A 124 -6.53 -8.13 6.25
CA ALA A 124 -6.25 -7.99 7.69
C ALA A 124 -7.13 -6.96 8.44
N GLY A 125 -7.84 -6.07 7.74
CA GLY A 125 -8.71 -5.05 8.33
C GLY A 125 -8.03 -3.71 8.63
N GLN A 126 -6.70 -3.64 8.66
CA GLN A 126 -5.97 -2.40 8.98
C GLN A 126 -6.22 -1.27 7.97
N HIS A 127 -6.30 -1.58 6.67
CA HIS A 127 -6.66 -0.57 5.66
C HIS A 127 -8.10 -0.11 5.85
N GLY A 128 -9.04 -1.03 6.07
CA GLY A 128 -10.44 -0.67 6.28
C GLY A 128 -10.65 0.18 7.54
N VAL A 129 -9.94 -0.12 8.63
CA VAL A 129 -9.95 0.72 9.84
C VAL A 129 -9.39 2.11 9.55
N ALA A 130 -8.24 2.22 8.87
CA ALA A 130 -7.66 3.50 8.50
C ALA A 130 -8.61 4.33 7.62
N THR A 131 -9.20 3.73 6.58
CA THR A 131 -10.19 4.37 5.69
C THR A 131 -11.41 4.83 6.49
N ALA A 132 -12.00 3.96 7.31
CA ALA A 132 -13.14 4.33 8.15
C ALA A 132 -12.82 5.48 9.11
N THR A 133 -11.61 5.48 9.71
CA THR A 133 -11.15 6.57 10.58
C THR A 133 -11.08 7.91 9.85
N ALA A 134 -10.45 7.95 8.68
CA ALA A 134 -10.36 9.18 7.88
C ALA A 134 -11.74 9.63 7.38
N CYS A 135 -12.57 8.71 6.90
CA CYS A 135 -13.95 9.00 6.50
C CYS A 135 -14.78 9.60 7.63
N ALA A 136 -14.71 9.02 8.84
CA ALA A 136 -15.38 9.56 10.02
C ALA A 136 -14.90 10.98 10.36
N ARG A 137 -13.59 11.24 10.25
CA ARG A 137 -12.99 12.57 10.50
C ARG A 137 -13.47 13.64 9.51
N PHE A 138 -13.70 13.25 8.24
CA PHE A 138 -14.11 14.16 7.17
C PHE A 138 -15.60 14.13 6.87
N GLY A 139 -16.40 13.33 7.58
CA GLY A 139 -17.84 13.23 7.40
C GLY A 139 -18.25 12.57 6.08
N LEU A 140 -17.47 11.60 5.60
CA LEU A 140 -17.73 10.89 4.34
C LEU A 140 -18.33 9.50 4.59
N PRO A 141 -19.44 9.12 3.93
CA PRO A 141 -19.89 7.73 3.83
C PRO A 141 -18.76 6.79 3.39
N CYS A 142 -18.61 5.68 4.10
CA CYS A 142 -17.54 4.71 3.91
C CYS A 142 -18.09 3.29 3.80
N VAL A 143 -17.77 2.60 2.71
CA VAL A 143 -18.09 1.20 2.49
C VAL A 143 -16.79 0.40 2.32
N ILE A 144 -16.63 -0.63 3.15
CA ILE A 144 -15.45 -1.49 3.15
C ILE A 144 -15.84 -2.89 2.67
N TYR A 145 -15.24 -3.33 1.58
CA TYR A 145 -15.32 -4.70 1.11
C TYR A 145 -14.28 -5.57 1.81
N MET A 146 -14.70 -6.71 2.34
CA MET A 146 -13.82 -7.62 3.07
C MET A 146 -14.20 -9.06 2.81
N GLY A 147 -13.22 -9.94 2.59
CA GLY A 147 -13.46 -11.36 2.37
C GLY A 147 -14.23 -11.99 3.55
N GLU A 148 -15.22 -12.84 3.29
CA GLU A 148 -16.00 -13.49 4.37
C GLU A 148 -15.10 -14.30 5.32
N VAL A 149 -14.06 -14.96 4.79
CA VAL A 149 -13.08 -15.69 5.59
C VAL A 149 -12.25 -14.73 6.46
N ASP A 150 -11.88 -13.57 5.92
CA ASP A 150 -11.11 -12.56 6.63
C ASP A 150 -11.95 -11.87 7.73
N ILE A 151 -13.24 -11.63 7.49
CA ILE A 151 -14.19 -11.13 8.50
C ILE A 151 -14.19 -12.04 9.72
N ALA A 152 -14.34 -13.35 9.52
CA ALA A 152 -14.35 -14.31 10.62
C ALA A 152 -13.04 -14.31 11.42
N ARG A 153 -11.90 -14.11 10.76
CA ARG A 153 -10.57 -14.07 11.40
C ARG A 153 -10.25 -12.74 12.08
N GLN A 154 -10.79 -11.63 11.59
CA GLN A 154 -10.42 -10.27 11.98
C GLN A 154 -11.58 -9.49 12.60
N MET A 155 -12.45 -10.18 13.34
CA MET A 155 -13.62 -9.60 14.02
C MET A 155 -13.33 -8.32 14.83
N PRO A 156 -12.18 -8.17 15.54
CA PRO A 156 -11.87 -6.92 16.22
C PRO A 156 -11.76 -5.71 15.27
N ASN A 157 -11.19 -5.89 14.08
CA ASN A 157 -11.10 -4.81 13.09
C ASN A 157 -12.44 -4.55 12.42
N VAL A 158 -13.25 -5.58 12.17
CA VAL A 158 -14.63 -5.43 11.67
C VAL A 158 -15.47 -4.58 12.64
N PHE A 159 -15.36 -4.85 13.95
CA PHE A 159 -16.05 -4.08 14.96
C PHE A 159 -15.58 -2.62 15.01
N ARG A 160 -14.26 -2.38 14.94
CA ARG A 160 -13.70 -1.01 14.86
C ARG A 160 -14.23 -0.23 13.66
N MET A 161 -14.27 -0.85 12.48
CA MET A 161 -14.82 -0.20 11.27
C MET A 161 -16.28 0.22 11.47
N LYS A 162 -17.11 -0.66 12.06
CA LYS A 162 -18.51 -0.35 12.35
C LYS A 162 -18.67 0.75 13.41
N LEU A 163 -17.85 0.75 14.46
CA LEU A 163 -17.84 1.83 15.47
C LEU A 163 -17.48 3.19 14.87
N LEU A 164 -16.66 3.21 13.82
CA LEU A 164 -16.31 4.41 13.06
C LEU A 164 -17.39 4.79 12.03
N GLY A 165 -18.50 4.06 11.96
CA GLY A 165 -19.63 4.35 11.07
C GLY A 165 -19.49 3.81 9.64
N ALA A 166 -18.48 2.98 9.36
CA ALA A 166 -18.34 2.35 8.05
C ALA A 166 -19.27 1.13 7.89
N GLU A 167 -19.82 0.96 6.69
CA GLU A 167 -20.48 -0.27 6.28
C GLU A 167 -19.43 -1.31 5.90
N VAL A 168 -19.59 -2.56 6.35
CA VAL A 168 -18.67 -3.66 6.00
C VAL A 168 -19.43 -4.70 5.19
N ILE A 169 -19.09 -4.84 3.91
CA ILE A 169 -19.75 -5.75 2.98
C ILE A 169 -18.88 -7.01 2.78
N PRO A 170 -19.40 -8.22 3.09
CA PRO A 170 -18.68 -9.46 2.88
C PRO A 170 -18.58 -9.82 1.39
N ALA A 171 -17.37 -10.04 0.89
CA ALA A 171 -17.14 -10.67 -0.40
C ALA A 171 -17.33 -12.19 -0.26
N LYS A 172 -18.37 -12.72 -0.91
CA LYS A 172 -18.79 -14.14 -0.83
C LYS A 172 -18.45 -14.96 -2.08
N SER A 173 -17.97 -14.29 -3.12
CA SER A 173 -17.50 -14.90 -4.36
C SER A 173 -16.07 -15.45 -4.20
N GLY A 174 -15.67 -16.37 -5.09
CA GLY A 174 -14.29 -16.89 -5.12
C GLY A 174 -13.86 -17.56 -3.81
N SER A 175 -12.63 -17.28 -3.37
CA SER A 175 -12.10 -17.76 -2.09
C SER A 175 -12.57 -16.97 -0.88
N ARG A 176 -13.28 -15.87 -1.10
CA ARG A 176 -13.81 -15.00 -0.04
C ARG A 176 -12.68 -14.40 0.79
N THR A 177 -11.61 -13.99 0.11
CA THR A 177 -10.42 -13.34 0.68
C THR A 177 -10.23 -11.94 0.10
N LEU A 178 -9.11 -11.27 0.42
CA LEU A 178 -8.74 -9.94 -0.10
C LEU A 178 -8.88 -9.81 -1.64
N LYS A 179 -8.55 -10.85 -2.42
CA LYS A 179 -8.68 -10.81 -3.88
C LYS A 179 -10.12 -10.54 -4.29
N ASP A 180 -11.07 -11.24 -3.66
CA ASP A 180 -12.48 -11.14 -3.98
C ASP A 180 -13.08 -9.83 -3.46
N ALA A 181 -12.64 -9.36 -2.29
CA ALA A 181 -12.97 -8.03 -1.79
C ALA A 181 -12.59 -6.92 -2.77
N LEU A 182 -11.42 -7.02 -3.39
CA LEU A 182 -10.96 -6.08 -4.40
C LEU A 182 -11.84 -6.15 -5.67
N ASN A 183 -12.22 -7.35 -6.11
CA ASN A 183 -13.15 -7.52 -7.23
C ASN A 183 -14.52 -6.87 -6.98
N GLU A 184 -15.09 -7.04 -5.78
CA GLU A 184 -16.36 -6.39 -5.43
C GLU A 184 -16.22 -4.87 -5.33
N ALA A 185 -15.12 -4.35 -4.78
CA ALA A 185 -14.85 -2.91 -4.75
C ALA A 185 -14.72 -2.31 -6.15
N LEU A 186 -14.02 -2.98 -7.08
CA LEU A 186 -13.93 -2.51 -8.47
C LEU A 186 -15.30 -2.52 -9.18
N ARG A 187 -16.15 -3.52 -8.90
CA ARG A 187 -17.52 -3.57 -9.45
C ARG A 187 -18.39 -2.45 -8.93
N ASP A 188 -18.34 -2.16 -7.63
CA ASP A 188 -19.00 -0.99 -7.04
C ASP A 188 -18.51 0.28 -7.72
N TRP A 189 -17.19 0.42 -7.88
CA TRP A 189 -16.62 1.62 -8.46
C TRP A 189 -17.13 1.88 -9.87
N VAL A 190 -17.23 0.84 -10.71
CA VAL A 190 -17.80 0.93 -12.07
C VAL A 190 -19.27 1.34 -12.04
N ALA A 191 -20.03 0.89 -11.05
CA ALA A 191 -21.45 1.22 -10.93
C ALA A 191 -21.72 2.63 -10.39
N ASN A 192 -20.78 3.21 -9.61
CA ASN A 192 -20.96 4.47 -8.88
C ASN A 192 -19.84 5.50 -9.20
N VAL A 193 -19.39 5.56 -10.45
CA VAL A 193 -18.20 6.36 -10.86
C VAL A 193 -18.30 7.88 -10.57
N GLU A 194 -19.52 8.43 -10.54
CA GLU A 194 -19.72 9.88 -10.44
C GLU A 194 -19.39 10.43 -9.06
N ASP A 195 -19.88 9.78 -8.00
CA ASP A 195 -19.81 10.27 -6.61
C ASP A 195 -18.78 9.52 -5.74
N THR A 196 -18.30 8.37 -6.22
CA THR A 196 -17.49 7.45 -5.42
C THR A 196 -15.99 7.52 -5.74
N PHE A 197 -15.17 7.61 -4.69
CA PHE A 197 -13.73 7.45 -4.76
C PHE A 197 -13.31 6.07 -4.22
N TYR A 198 -12.50 5.34 -4.99
CA TYR A 198 -11.89 4.10 -4.54
C TYR A 198 -10.54 4.35 -3.84
N CYS A 199 -10.52 4.15 -2.53
CA CYS A 199 -9.32 4.32 -1.70
C CYS A 199 -8.54 2.99 -1.62
N ILE A 200 -7.57 2.82 -2.52
CA ILE A 200 -6.78 1.58 -2.59
C ILE A 200 -5.79 1.45 -1.43
N GLY A 201 -5.58 0.24 -0.93
CA GLY A 201 -4.80 0.00 0.28
C GLY A 201 -3.31 -0.26 0.13
N THR A 202 -2.77 -0.28 -1.09
CA THR A 202 -1.37 -0.62 -1.33
C THR A 202 -0.81 -0.10 -2.66
N VAL A 203 0.50 -0.28 -2.90
CA VAL A 203 1.20 0.07 -4.15
C VAL A 203 0.88 -0.97 -5.24
N ALA A 204 -0.38 -1.03 -5.62
CA ALA A 204 -0.92 -1.88 -6.67
C ALA A 204 -2.04 -1.12 -7.40
N GLY A 205 -2.73 -1.80 -8.31
CA GLY A 205 -3.78 -1.19 -9.11
C GLY A 205 -3.26 -0.37 -10.29
N PRO A 206 -4.16 0.14 -11.14
CA PRO A 206 -3.79 0.89 -12.33
C PRO A 206 -3.10 2.20 -11.94
N ALA A 207 -2.21 2.71 -12.79
CA ALA A 207 -1.70 4.08 -12.64
C ALA A 207 -2.87 5.07 -12.60
N PRO A 208 -2.90 6.05 -11.67
CA PRO A 208 -1.76 6.56 -10.89
C PRO A 208 -1.54 5.91 -9.51
N TYR A 209 -2.36 4.92 -9.11
CA TYR A 209 -2.36 4.40 -7.74
C TYR A 209 -0.98 3.97 -7.21
N PRO A 210 -0.16 3.18 -7.92
CA PRO A 210 1.13 2.75 -7.38
C PRO A 210 2.06 3.91 -7.01
N GLU A 211 2.15 4.93 -7.87
CA GLU A 211 2.96 6.13 -7.61
C GLU A 211 2.35 6.97 -6.48
N MET A 212 1.03 7.19 -6.51
CA MET A 212 0.33 7.97 -5.49
C MET A 212 0.49 7.35 -4.09
N VAL A 213 0.25 6.05 -3.95
CA VAL A 213 0.40 5.36 -2.65
C VAL A 213 1.85 5.38 -2.18
N ARG A 214 2.83 5.19 -3.08
CA ARG A 214 4.25 5.29 -2.75
C ARG A 214 4.59 6.68 -2.22
N ASP A 215 4.12 7.74 -2.87
CA ASP A 215 4.43 9.12 -2.47
C ASP A 215 3.87 9.43 -1.09
N PHE A 216 2.60 9.09 -0.82
CA PHE A 216 2.02 9.28 0.51
C PHE A 216 2.68 8.41 1.60
N GLN A 217 3.31 7.30 1.25
CA GLN A 217 4.07 6.48 2.18
C GLN A 217 5.54 6.87 2.31
N SER A 218 6.08 7.70 1.40
CA SER A 218 7.52 8.06 1.36
C SER A 218 7.98 8.85 2.60
N VAL A 219 7.03 9.39 3.37
CA VAL A 219 7.30 10.00 4.69
C VAL A 219 8.03 9.04 5.63
N ILE A 220 7.80 7.72 5.51
CA ILE A 220 8.48 6.69 6.32
C ILE A 220 9.99 6.73 6.07
N GLY A 221 10.41 6.64 4.81
CA GLY A 221 11.81 6.65 4.43
C GLY A 221 12.47 8.01 4.65
N ASN A 222 11.76 9.11 4.41
CA ASN A 222 12.28 10.47 4.62
C ASN A 222 12.66 10.66 6.10
N GLU A 223 11.72 10.37 7.00
CA GLU A 223 11.99 10.44 8.44
C GLU A 223 13.08 9.46 8.86
N THR A 224 13.10 8.24 8.31
CA THR A 224 14.13 7.25 8.65
C THR A 224 15.53 7.74 8.27
N LYS A 225 15.68 8.37 7.10
CA LYS A 225 16.94 8.94 6.63
C LYS A 225 17.44 10.03 7.57
N GLU A 226 16.58 10.98 7.93
CA GLU A 226 16.90 12.05 8.88
C GLU A 226 17.25 11.49 10.27
N GLN A 227 16.49 10.52 10.75
CA GLN A 227 16.67 9.91 12.07
C GLN A 227 17.96 9.09 12.14
N MET A 228 18.34 8.37 11.08
CA MET A 228 19.61 7.64 10.99
C MET A 228 20.81 8.58 10.98
N LEU A 229 20.76 9.64 10.17
CA LEU A 229 21.80 10.67 10.16
C LEU A 229 21.96 11.31 11.54
N LYS A 230 20.86 11.60 12.23
CA LYS A 230 20.89 12.17 13.59
C LYS A 230 21.45 11.20 14.64
N ARG A 231 21.14 9.90 14.54
CA ARG A 231 21.52 8.90 15.57
C ARG A 231 22.91 8.32 15.37
N GLU A 232 23.31 8.05 14.14
CA GLU A 232 24.54 7.32 13.80
C GLU A 232 25.50 8.13 12.93
N GLY A 233 25.13 9.35 12.49
CA GLY A 233 25.97 10.20 11.65
C GLY A 233 26.13 9.67 10.21
N ARG A 234 25.36 8.65 9.83
CA ARG A 234 25.46 7.94 8.54
C ARG A 234 24.11 7.34 8.13
N LEU A 235 24.01 6.91 6.89
CA LEU A 235 22.90 6.09 6.39
C LEU A 235 22.99 4.65 6.94
N PRO A 236 21.86 3.90 7.00
CA PRO A 236 21.88 2.50 7.42
C PRO A 236 22.60 1.64 6.37
N ASP A 237 23.20 0.54 6.80
CA ASP A 237 23.83 -0.43 5.88
C ASP A 237 22.77 -1.17 5.06
N SER A 238 21.60 -1.44 5.66
CA SER A 238 20.49 -2.12 4.98
C SER A 238 19.12 -1.68 5.50
N LEU A 239 18.11 -1.79 4.64
CA LEU A 239 16.70 -1.61 4.95
C LEU A 239 15.94 -2.92 4.73
N VAL A 240 15.02 -3.25 5.64
CA VAL A 240 14.22 -4.47 5.56
C VAL A 240 12.74 -4.14 5.78
N ALA A 241 11.87 -4.62 4.90
CA ALA A 241 10.43 -4.44 5.04
C ALA A 241 9.63 -5.61 4.45
N ALA A 242 8.47 -5.89 5.03
CA ALA A 242 7.60 -6.97 4.57
C ALA A 242 6.83 -6.57 3.30
N ILE A 243 6.70 -7.49 2.36
CA ILE A 243 6.01 -7.30 1.08
C ILE A 243 4.77 -8.21 1.05
N GLY A 244 3.61 -7.59 1.28
CA GLY A 244 2.34 -8.06 0.74
C GLY A 244 2.10 -7.35 -0.60
N GLY A 245 1.26 -6.31 -0.60
CA GLY A 245 1.16 -5.40 -1.75
C GLY A 245 2.24 -4.32 -1.85
N GLY A 246 3.22 -4.28 -0.92
CA GLY A 246 4.42 -3.44 -1.02
C GLY A 246 4.36 -1.99 -0.48
N SER A 247 3.24 -1.48 0.07
CA SER A 247 3.16 -0.05 0.43
C SER A 247 4.08 0.42 1.56
N ASN A 248 4.27 -0.37 2.62
CA ASN A 248 5.22 -0.02 3.69
C ASN A 248 6.66 -0.06 3.17
N ALA A 249 6.97 -1.10 2.39
CA ALA A 249 8.28 -1.32 1.82
C ALA A 249 8.67 -0.18 0.88
N MET A 250 7.81 0.16 -0.08
CA MET A 250 8.07 1.28 -0.98
C MET A 250 8.13 2.63 -0.25
N GLY A 251 7.32 2.84 0.78
CA GLY A 251 7.42 4.05 1.61
C GLY A 251 8.76 4.17 2.33
N LEU A 252 9.32 3.07 2.82
CA LEU A 252 10.64 3.03 3.45
C LEU A 252 11.76 3.14 2.42
N PHE A 253 11.67 2.41 1.31
CA PHE A 253 12.75 2.23 0.34
C PHE A 253 12.90 3.40 -0.62
N HIS A 254 11.79 4.03 -1.04
CA HIS A 254 11.80 5.02 -2.12
C HIS A 254 12.80 6.17 -1.92
N PRO A 255 12.93 6.76 -0.72
CA PRO A 255 13.93 7.81 -0.48
C PRO A 255 15.39 7.34 -0.57
N PHE A 256 15.65 6.03 -0.52
CA PHE A 256 16.99 5.43 -0.53
C PHE A 256 17.38 4.77 -1.86
N LEU A 257 16.49 4.74 -2.87
CA LEU A 257 16.73 3.99 -4.11
C LEU A 257 17.99 4.43 -4.90
N ASP A 258 18.44 5.67 -4.70
CA ASP A 258 19.65 6.19 -5.34
C ASP A 258 20.90 6.14 -4.43
N ASP A 259 20.75 5.72 -3.16
CA ASP A 259 21.87 5.53 -2.23
C ASP A 259 22.48 4.14 -2.44
N LYS A 260 23.46 4.05 -3.34
CA LYS A 260 24.07 2.78 -3.80
C LYS A 260 24.67 1.90 -2.70
N ASP A 261 25.05 2.51 -1.58
CA ASP A 261 25.66 1.82 -0.45
C ASP A 261 24.63 1.25 0.54
N VAL A 262 23.32 1.48 0.32
CA VAL A 262 22.24 1.00 1.18
C VAL A 262 21.58 -0.23 0.54
N GLU A 263 21.75 -1.39 1.15
CA GLU A 263 21.10 -2.62 0.67
C GLU A 263 19.60 -2.62 1.02
N ILE A 264 18.74 -3.07 0.08
CA ILE A 264 17.29 -3.07 0.26
C ILE A 264 16.75 -4.50 0.17
N PHE A 265 16.15 -4.98 1.27
CA PHE A 265 15.60 -6.32 1.37
C PHE A 265 14.08 -6.31 1.56
N GLY A 266 13.37 -6.78 0.53
CA GLY A 266 11.95 -7.06 0.59
C GLY A 266 11.68 -8.50 1.06
N VAL A 267 10.81 -8.67 2.06
CA VAL A 267 10.51 -9.99 2.64
C VAL A 267 9.07 -10.40 2.35
N GLU A 268 8.89 -11.43 1.52
CA GLU A 268 7.58 -11.98 1.20
C GLU A 268 7.16 -13.14 2.13
N ALA A 269 5.86 -13.44 2.20
CA ALA A 269 5.36 -14.54 3.02
C ALA A 269 5.59 -15.91 2.35
N ALA A 270 6.54 -16.67 2.87
CA ALA A 270 6.83 -18.03 2.41
C ALA A 270 5.82 -19.10 2.89
N GLY A 271 4.92 -18.77 3.82
CA GLY A 271 3.90 -19.68 4.35
C GLY A 271 4.44 -21.06 4.77
N HIS A 272 3.92 -22.13 4.19
CA HIS A 272 4.37 -23.52 4.36
C HIS A 272 5.60 -23.90 3.52
N GLY A 273 6.28 -22.91 2.94
CA GLY A 273 7.48 -23.06 2.12
C GLY A 273 7.21 -22.78 0.63
N ILE A 274 8.18 -22.14 -0.04
CA ILE A 274 8.11 -21.75 -1.46
C ILE A 274 7.95 -22.96 -2.40
N LYS A 275 8.39 -24.15 -1.97
CA LYS A 275 8.25 -25.39 -2.77
C LYS A 275 6.82 -25.96 -2.74
N THR A 276 5.97 -25.46 -1.85
CA THR A 276 4.58 -25.90 -1.72
C THR A 276 3.69 -25.06 -2.63
N LYS A 277 3.15 -25.64 -3.72
CA LYS A 277 2.48 -24.93 -4.83
C LYS A 277 1.44 -23.88 -4.41
N THR A 278 0.63 -24.17 -3.39
CA THR A 278 -0.40 -23.24 -2.85
C THR A 278 -0.11 -22.86 -1.39
N GLY A 279 1.15 -23.01 -0.97
CA GLY A 279 1.56 -22.91 0.43
C GLY A 279 2.17 -21.57 0.81
N HIS A 280 2.35 -20.63 -0.12
CA HIS A 280 3.03 -19.35 0.12
C HIS A 280 2.33 -18.19 -0.60
N ALA A 281 2.62 -16.95 -0.21
CA ALA A 281 2.17 -15.73 -0.89
C ALA A 281 3.33 -14.93 -1.51
N ALA A 282 4.51 -15.54 -1.65
CA ALA A 282 5.69 -14.94 -2.27
C ALA A 282 5.62 -14.87 -3.81
N SER A 283 4.94 -13.86 -4.35
CA SER A 283 4.68 -13.72 -5.79
C SER A 283 5.90 -13.26 -6.59
N ILE A 284 6.79 -12.44 -6.01
CA ILE A 284 8.03 -12.00 -6.66
C ILE A 284 9.02 -13.16 -6.75
N THR A 285 9.13 -13.96 -5.68
CA THR A 285 10.07 -15.08 -5.60
C THR A 285 9.59 -16.31 -6.37
N GLY A 286 8.30 -16.65 -6.27
CA GLY A 286 7.74 -17.90 -6.82
C GLY A 286 6.75 -17.72 -7.97
N GLY A 287 6.45 -16.48 -8.37
CA GLY A 287 5.47 -16.17 -9.40
C GLY A 287 6.10 -15.77 -10.74
N LYS A 288 5.25 -15.25 -11.62
CA LYS A 288 5.63 -14.75 -12.94
C LYS A 288 4.83 -13.48 -13.29
N PRO A 289 5.32 -12.62 -14.20
CA PRO A 289 4.59 -11.44 -14.62
C PRO A 289 3.22 -11.79 -15.21
N GLY A 290 2.17 -11.08 -14.78
CA GLY A 290 0.81 -11.19 -15.28
C GLY A 290 0.02 -9.91 -15.03
N ILE A 291 -1.22 -9.85 -15.51
CA ILE A 291 -2.09 -8.69 -15.36
C ILE A 291 -3.24 -9.06 -14.43
N LEU A 292 -3.39 -8.32 -13.33
CA LEU A 292 -4.47 -8.50 -12.37
C LEU A 292 -4.81 -7.15 -11.75
N HIS A 293 -6.10 -6.91 -11.50
CA HIS A 293 -6.58 -5.71 -10.78
C HIS A 293 -6.09 -4.37 -11.35
N GLY A 294 -5.92 -4.27 -12.68
CA GLY A 294 -5.59 -3.01 -13.34
C GLY A 294 -4.11 -2.75 -13.59
N ASN A 295 -3.19 -3.60 -13.12
CA ASN A 295 -1.76 -3.47 -13.42
C ASN A 295 -1.09 -4.77 -13.86
N ARG A 296 0.05 -4.64 -14.54
CA ARG A 296 1.00 -5.74 -14.72
C ARG A 296 1.91 -5.83 -13.51
N THR A 297 1.95 -6.99 -12.86
CA THR A 297 2.73 -7.27 -11.65
C THR A 297 3.14 -8.74 -11.59
N TYR A 298 3.90 -9.14 -10.58
CA TYR A 298 4.18 -10.55 -10.29
C TYR A 298 3.01 -11.22 -9.60
N LEU A 299 2.63 -12.39 -10.10
CA LEU A 299 1.48 -13.15 -9.63
C LEU A 299 1.84 -14.63 -9.50
N LEU A 300 1.24 -15.29 -8.50
CA LEU A 300 1.20 -16.75 -8.45
C LEU A 300 0.14 -17.22 -9.43
N MET A 301 0.55 -17.91 -10.49
CA MET A 301 -0.33 -18.38 -11.56
C MET A 301 0.06 -19.76 -12.02
N ASP A 302 -0.92 -20.56 -12.45
CA ASP A 302 -0.67 -21.81 -13.15
C ASP A 302 -0.28 -21.58 -14.62
N ASP A 303 -0.15 -22.66 -15.39
CA ASP A 303 0.30 -22.62 -16.77
C ASP A 303 -0.73 -21.99 -17.72
N ASP A 304 -2.00 -22.01 -17.35
CA ASP A 304 -3.11 -21.38 -18.08
C ASP A 304 -3.31 -19.90 -17.70
N GLY A 305 -2.48 -19.38 -16.78
CA GLY A 305 -2.55 -18.00 -16.31
C GLY A 305 -3.66 -17.75 -15.27
N GLN A 306 -4.24 -18.82 -14.69
CA GLN A 306 -5.20 -18.67 -13.60
C GLN A 306 -4.48 -18.35 -12.30
N ILE A 307 -5.07 -17.46 -11.51
CA ILE A 307 -4.49 -17.04 -10.23
C ILE A 307 -4.51 -18.22 -9.24
N ILE A 308 -3.33 -18.56 -8.73
CA ILE A 308 -3.17 -19.50 -7.63
C ILE A 308 -3.33 -18.73 -6.31
N GLU A 309 -4.13 -19.28 -5.41
CA GLU A 309 -4.30 -18.70 -4.08
C GLU A 309 -3.07 -18.94 -3.22
N GLY A 310 -2.52 -17.83 -2.72
CA GLY A 310 -1.40 -17.85 -1.79
C GLY A 310 -1.84 -18.14 -0.37
N HIS A 311 -0.90 -18.63 0.44
CA HIS A 311 -1.12 -18.87 1.86
C HIS A 311 -0.09 -18.14 2.73
N SER A 312 -0.60 -17.49 3.76
CA SER A 312 0.18 -16.81 4.79
C SER A 312 -0.60 -16.87 6.12
N ILE A 313 0.13 -17.01 7.23
CA ILE A 313 -0.47 -16.85 8.56
C ILE A 313 -0.88 -15.40 8.82
N SER A 314 -0.21 -14.43 8.17
CA SER A 314 -0.52 -13.01 8.25
C SER A 314 -1.46 -12.63 7.11
N ALA A 315 -2.70 -12.26 7.42
CA ALA A 315 -3.69 -11.83 6.43
C ALA A 315 -3.30 -10.55 5.66
N GLY A 316 -2.27 -9.82 6.11
CA GLY A 316 -1.77 -8.63 5.43
C GLY A 316 -0.68 -8.90 4.38
N LEU A 317 -0.18 -10.15 4.32
CA LEU A 317 0.87 -10.60 3.41
C LEU A 317 0.34 -11.67 2.47
#